data_AF-A0A2M8S6Z8-F1
#
_entry.id   AF-A0A2M8S6Z8-F1
#
_cell.length_a   1.000
_cell.length_b   1.000
_cell.length_c   1.000
_cell.angle_alpha   90.00
_cell.angle_beta   90.00
_cell.angle_gamma   90.00
#
_symmetry.space_group_name_H-M   'P 1'
#
loop_
_entity.id
_entity.type
_entity.pdbx_description
1 polymer ?
#
loop_
_entity_poly.entity_id
_entity_poly.type
_entity_poly.pdbx_seq_one_letter_code
_entity_poly.pdbx_strand_id
1 'polypeptide(L)'
;VPVRDLPRLPDFIQRIFREGRALFLLDGLDELPPGDLKAALAYLDQLKQSYPATRFVTTACPDCLDGLAGLNFAPFTLAAWSSKQRSEFLDKWSKLWTRYLAVEAWVQSPAYFAGQSGPEQVDPLLLNQWLNVDKGNLTPLELTLQAWAAFAGDVRGPRPLDAIQAHIRRLSPADTPAEALELLALQINLAVKPVFDPRQAREWIKSFEPPEAYEAGDEESEPRKGRKASKAEMAAAKPGVLAKMAASGMLTQHRNNQMRFTHPLFAGYLAGKALVNYRAEAVLDQPEWSGKYLALRYLAAHR
;
A
#
# COMPACT_ATOMS: atom_id res chain seq x y z
N VAL A 1 10.12 -4.39 20.72
CA VAL A 1 9.73 -4.31 22.16
C VAL A 1 9.46 -5.72 22.63
N PRO A 2 10.12 -6.22 23.68
CA PRO A 2 9.91 -7.59 24.13
C PRO A 2 8.47 -7.76 24.66
N VAL A 3 7.85 -8.90 24.36
CA VAL A 3 6.43 -9.23 24.58
C VAL A 3 5.97 -9.10 26.04
N ARG A 4 6.90 -8.99 27.01
CA ARG A 4 6.60 -8.89 28.45
C ARG A 4 6.20 -7.50 28.95
N ASP A 5 6.45 -6.43 28.19
CA ASP A 5 6.14 -5.05 28.62
C ASP A 5 4.78 -4.51 28.10
N LEU A 6 4.10 -5.28 27.25
CA LEU A 6 2.82 -4.90 26.63
C LEU A 6 1.73 -4.45 27.63
N PRO A 7 1.57 -5.05 28.83
CA PRO A 7 0.53 -4.62 29.77
C PRO A 7 0.77 -3.24 30.36
N ARG A 8 2.02 -2.78 30.43
CA ARG A 8 2.41 -1.48 31.01
C ARG A 8 2.47 -0.36 29.97
N LEU A 9 2.37 -0.71 28.69
CA LEU A 9 2.48 0.24 27.60
C LEU A 9 1.37 1.30 27.61
N PRO A 10 0.08 0.97 27.87
CA PRO A 10 -0.96 1.99 27.95
C PRO A 10 -0.70 3.04 29.04
N ASP A 11 -0.36 2.60 30.25
CA ASP A 11 -0.06 3.48 31.37
C ASP A 11 1.19 4.33 31.11
N PHE A 12 2.23 3.73 30.52
CA PHE A 12 3.41 4.46 30.09
C PHE A 12 3.07 5.55 29.07
N ILE A 13 2.31 5.22 28.02
CA ILE A 13 1.90 6.19 26.99
C ILE A 13 1.10 7.33 27.64
N GLN A 14 0.06 7.01 28.41
CA GLN A 14 -0.75 8.03 29.09
C GLN A 14 0.11 8.94 29.97
N ARG A 15 1.05 8.37 30.71
CA ARG A 15 1.99 9.13 31.54
C ARG A 15 2.87 10.06 30.71
N ILE A 16 3.45 9.60 29.60
CA ILE A 16 4.28 10.43 28.71
C ILE A 16 3.50 11.61 28.12
N PHE A 17 2.24 11.39 27.76
CA PHE A 17 1.33 12.46 27.30
C PHE A 17 1.00 13.46 28.41
N ARG A 18 0.64 12.98 29.61
CA ARG A 18 0.36 13.85 30.79
C ARG A 18 1.57 14.66 31.21
N GLU A 19 2.76 14.08 31.15
CA GLU A 19 4.03 14.74 31.46
C GLU A 19 4.50 15.72 30.35
N GLY A 20 3.79 15.82 29.22
CA GLY A 20 4.16 16.70 28.11
C GLY A 20 5.44 16.29 27.38
N ARG A 21 5.83 15.01 27.50
CA ARG A 21 7.05 14.45 26.88
C ARG A 21 6.75 13.71 25.57
N ALA A 22 5.48 13.70 25.15
CA ALA A 22 5.04 13.08 23.91
C ALA A 22 5.26 14.02 22.71
N LEU A 23 5.71 13.44 21.59
CA LEU A 23 5.53 14.00 20.25
C LEU A 23 4.57 13.08 19.50
N PHE A 24 3.43 13.61 19.07
CA PHE A 24 2.45 12.87 18.30
C PHE A 24 2.66 13.12 16.81
N LEU A 25 2.91 12.05 16.05
CA LEU A 25 3.07 12.07 14.60
C LEU A 25 1.91 11.30 13.97
N LEU A 26 1.20 11.93 13.05
CA LEU A 26 0.15 11.31 12.25
C LEU A 26 0.53 11.42 10.77
N ASP A 27 0.50 10.29 10.07
CA ASP A 27 0.80 10.26 8.64
C ASP A 27 -0.42 9.80 7.86
N GLY A 28 -0.66 10.40 6.70
CA GLY A 28 -1.75 10.08 5.77
C GLY A 28 -3.12 10.57 6.22
N LEU A 29 -3.24 11.75 6.85
CA LEU A 29 -4.56 12.29 7.20
C LEU A 29 -5.41 12.57 5.95
N ASP A 30 -4.75 12.95 4.85
CA ASP A 30 -5.32 13.17 3.51
C ASP A 30 -5.68 11.89 2.75
N GLU A 31 -5.34 10.72 3.29
CA GLU A 31 -5.80 9.43 2.77
C GLU A 31 -7.28 9.16 3.15
N LEU A 32 -7.81 9.89 4.13
CA LEU A 32 -9.17 9.69 4.64
C LEU A 32 -10.22 10.36 3.75
N PRO A 33 -11.37 9.69 3.51
CA PRO A 33 -12.52 10.35 2.91
C PRO A 33 -13.13 11.38 3.88
N PRO A 34 -13.93 12.35 3.41
CA PRO A 34 -14.38 13.49 4.23
C PRO A 34 -15.10 13.11 5.54
N GLY A 35 -15.89 12.03 5.52
CA GLY A 35 -16.59 11.54 6.72
C GLY A 35 -15.60 11.07 7.80
N ASP A 36 -14.61 10.29 7.42
CA ASP A 36 -13.58 9.76 8.32
C ASP A 36 -12.59 10.86 8.73
N LEU A 37 -12.26 11.77 7.82
CA LEU A 37 -11.43 12.95 8.11
C LEU A 37 -12.07 13.81 9.20
N LYS A 38 -13.38 14.06 9.12
CA LYS A 38 -14.11 14.82 10.15
C LYS A 38 -14.05 14.12 11.51
N ALA A 39 -14.22 12.80 11.56
CA ALA A 39 -14.10 12.03 12.79
C ALA A 39 -12.68 12.07 13.37
N ALA A 40 -11.66 11.95 12.50
CA ALA A 40 -10.26 12.05 12.89
C ALA A 40 -9.91 13.43 13.47
N LEU A 41 -10.38 14.51 12.85
CA LEU A 41 -10.17 15.89 13.33
C LEU A 41 -10.86 16.12 14.68
N ALA A 42 -12.08 15.63 14.87
CA ALA A 42 -12.77 15.72 16.16
C ALA A 42 -12.01 14.96 17.27
N TYR A 43 -11.45 13.80 16.95
CA TYR A 43 -10.61 13.06 17.90
C TYR A 43 -9.30 13.79 18.21
N LEU A 44 -8.66 14.39 17.20
CA LEU A 44 -7.44 15.19 17.40
C LEU A 44 -7.70 16.40 18.31
N ASP A 45 -8.84 17.07 18.16
CA ASP A 45 -9.24 18.17 19.04
C ASP A 45 -9.35 17.73 20.50
N GLN A 46 -10.08 16.64 20.75
CA GLN A 46 -10.20 16.05 22.09
C GLN A 46 -8.84 15.67 22.68
N LEU A 47 -7.94 15.12 21.86
CA LEU A 47 -6.61 14.71 22.29
C LEU A 47 -5.74 15.92 22.65
N LYS A 48 -5.84 17.02 21.89
CA LYS A 48 -5.16 18.29 22.18
C LYS A 48 -5.68 18.91 23.48
N GLN A 49 -6.99 18.91 23.70
CA GLN A 49 -7.60 19.42 24.94
C GLN A 49 -7.18 18.58 26.16
N SER A 50 -7.09 17.26 25.99
CA SER A 50 -6.67 16.34 27.05
C SER A 50 -5.18 16.45 27.38
N TYR A 51 -4.33 16.79 26.40
CA TYR A 51 -2.88 16.85 26.54
C TYR A 51 -2.28 18.12 25.92
N PRO A 52 -2.54 19.30 26.51
CA PRO A 52 -2.19 20.60 25.90
C PRO A 52 -0.68 20.85 25.73
N ALA A 53 0.16 20.14 26.49
CA ALA A 53 1.62 20.22 26.37
C ALA A 53 2.19 19.38 25.21
N THR A 54 1.40 18.50 24.60
CA THR A 54 1.86 17.60 23.54
C THR A 54 2.00 18.37 22.23
N ARG A 55 3.09 18.13 21.50
CA ARG A 55 3.27 18.65 20.14
C ARG A 55 2.70 17.64 19.13
N PHE A 56 1.96 18.17 18.17
CA PHE A 56 1.31 17.39 17.13
C PHE A 56 1.86 17.78 15.77
N VAL A 57 2.22 16.78 14.96
CA VAL A 57 2.63 16.95 13.56
C VAL A 57 1.82 15.98 12.73
N THR A 58 1.22 16.46 11.65
CA THR A 58 0.49 15.62 10.70
C THR A 58 0.91 15.92 9.27
N THR A 59 0.83 14.92 8.39
CA THR A 59 0.82 15.13 6.95
C THR A 59 -0.61 15.35 6.48
N ALA A 60 -0.79 16.18 5.45
CA ALA A 60 -2.08 16.55 4.89
C ALA A 60 -1.91 17.15 3.49
N CYS A 61 -2.95 17.07 2.67
CA CYS A 61 -3.06 17.79 1.41
C CYS A 61 -3.74 19.16 1.63
N PRO A 62 -3.67 20.08 0.65
CA PRO A 62 -4.32 21.38 0.74
C PRO A 62 -5.82 21.32 1.10
N ASP A 63 -6.54 20.31 0.63
CA ASP A 63 -7.98 20.16 0.86
C ASP A 63 -8.33 19.84 2.32
N CYS A 64 -7.36 19.37 3.10
CA CYS A 64 -7.53 19.07 4.53
C CYS A 64 -7.20 20.27 5.44
N LEU A 65 -6.72 21.40 4.90
CA LEU A 65 -6.17 22.50 5.69
C LEU A 65 -7.22 23.25 6.51
N ASP A 66 -8.44 23.42 5.99
CA ASP A 66 -9.49 24.18 6.68
C ASP A 66 -9.80 23.60 8.07
N GLY A 67 -9.91 22.27 8.17
CA GLY A 67 -10.14 21.58 9.43
C GLY A 67 -8.96 21.65 10.40
N LEU A 68 -7.73 21.61 9.89
CA LEU A 68 -6.52 21.68 10.70
C LEU A 68 -6.21 23.09 11.21
N ALA A 69 -6.50 24.11 10.40
CA ALA A 69 -6.36 25.51 10.79
C ALA A 69 -7.25 25.84 12.00
N GLY A 70 -8.48 25.33 12.03
CA GLY A 70 -9.38 25.43 13.18
C GLY A 70 -8.84 24.80 14.47
N LEU A 71 -7.91 23.84 14.36
CA LEU A 71 -7.23 23.20 15.48
C LEU A 71 -5.87 23.84 15.82
N ASN A 72 -5.61 25.06 15.33
CA ASN A 72 -4.35 25.79 15.51
C ASN A 72 -3.12 25.02 15.01
N PHE A 73 -3.25 24.26 13.92
CA PHE A 73 -2.08 23.75 13.21
C PHE A 73 -1.49 24.84 12.31
N ALA A 74 -0.16 24.94 12.31
CA ALA A 74 0.57 25.76 11.37
C ALA A 74 0.99 24.90 10.16
N PRO A 75 0.59 25.26 8.93
CA PRO A 75 0.98 24.51 7.74
C PRO A 75 2.45 24.72 7.41
N PHE A 76 3.14 23.63 7.05
CA PHE A 76 4.48 23.66 6.47
C PHE A 76 4.45 22.89 5.15
N THR A 77 4.93 23.51 4.08
CA THR A 77 4.99 22.88 2.77
C THR A 77 6.30 22.14 2.57
N LEU A 78 6.23 20.91 2.05
CA LEU A 78 7.42 20.17 1.64
C LEU A 78 7.87 20.65 0.25
N ALA A 79 9.11 21.11 0.14
CA ALA A 79 9.70 21.47 -1.15
C ALA A 79 9.94 20.22 -2.00
N ALA A 80 9.72 20.34 -3.32
CA ALA A 80 10.13 19.32 -4.26
C ALA A 80 11.65 19.11 -4.20
N TRP A 81 12.11 17.90 -4.50
CA TRP A 81 13.54 17.63 -4.57
C TRP A 81 14.20 18.41 -5.70
N SER A 82 15.39 18.94 -5.42
CA SER A 82 16.29 19.48 -6.43
C SER A 82 16.87 18.36 -7.31
N SER A 83 17.40 18.72 -8.49
CA SER A 83 18.13 17.77 -9.35
C SER A 83 19.30 17.11 -8.63
N LYS A 84 19.99 17.86 -7.75
CA LYS A 84 21.08 17.34 -6.93
C LYS A 84 20.58 16.26 -5.96
N GLN A 85 19.51 16.53 -5.21
CA GLN A 85 18.93 15.55 -4.27
C GLN A 85 18.43 14.29 -4.98
N ARG A 86 17.82 14.43 -6.17
CA ARG A 86 17.42 13.28 -6.99
C ARG A 86 18.61 12.43 -7.42
N SER A 87 19.69 13.07 -7.89
CA SER A 87 20.90 12.37 -8.29
C SER A 87 21.57 11.65 -7.11
N GLU A 88 21.67 12.31 -5.94
CA GLU A 88 22.18 11.69 -4.71
C GLU A 88 21.31 10.52 -4.24
N PHE A 89 19.99 10.59 -4.43
CA PHE A 89 19.07 9.50 -4.14
C PHE A 89 19.32 8.28 -5.04
N LEU A 90 19.48 8.50 -6.35
CA LEU A 90 19.77 7.43 -7.31
C LEU A 90 21.14 6.80 -7.09
N ASP A 91 22.16 7.60 -6.76
CA ASP A 91 23.49 7.12 -6.41
C ASP A 91 23.47 6.20 -5.19
N LYS A 92 22.69 6.55 -4.15
CA LYS A 92 22.50 5.66 -2.98
C LYS A 92 21.84 4.35 -3.37
N TRP A 93 20.78 4.39 -4.18
CA TRP A 93 20.12 3.17 -4.67
C TRP A 93 21.05 2.29 -5.48
N SER A 94 21.80 2.88 -6.41
CA SER A 94 22.81 2.19 -7.22
C SER A 94 23.84 1.48 -6.34
N LYS A 95 24.41 2.18 -5.35
CA LYS A 95 25.40 1.61 -4.43
C LYS A 95 24.85 0.44 -3.63
N LEU A 96 23.62 0.56 -3.11
CA LEU A 96 22.97 -0.50 -2.36
C LEU A 96 22.61 -1.70 -3.24
N TRP A 97 22.12 -1.45 -4.46
CA TRP A 97 21.78 -2.50 -5.41
C TRP A 97 23.00 -3.35 -5.75
N THR A 98 24.09 -2.71 -6.19
CA THR A 98 25.34 -3.39 -6.53
C THR A 98 25.91 -4.17 -5.35
N ARG A 99 25.82 -3.61 -4.13
CA ARG A 99 26.38 -4.23 -2.93
C ARG A 99 25.60 -5.46 -2.45
N TYR A 100 24.27 -5.42 -2.49
CA TYR A 100 23.43 -6.42 -1.84
C TYR A 100 22.63 -7.27 -2.82
N LEU A 101 21.91 -6.63 -3.73
CA LEU A 101 20.89 -7.30 -4.55
C LEU A 101 21.48 -7.97 -5.79
N ALA A 102 22.49 -7.34 -6.39
CA ALA A 102 23.09 -7.87 -7.61
C ALA A 102 23.83 -9.21 -7.36
N VAL A 103 24.40 -9.37 -6.16
CA VAL A 103 25.05 -10.61 -5.72
C VAL A 103 24.02 -11.67 -5.36
N GLU A 104 23.01 -11.33 -4.57
CA GLU A 104 21.95 -12.28 -4.18
C GLU A 104 21.16 -12.79 -5.39
N ALA A 105 20.76 -11.89 -6.29
CA ALA A 105 20.03 -12.25 -7.51
C ALA A 105 20.87 -13.16 -8.42
N TRP A 106 22.19 -12.97 -8.47
CA TRP A 106 23.08 -13.86 -9.21
C TRP A 106 23.20 -15.24 -8.54
N VAL A 107 23.44 -15.32 -7.23
CA VAL A 107 23.58 -16.59 -6.51
C VAL A 107 22.32 -17.46 -6.61
N GLN A 108 21.15 -16.84 -6.73
CA GLN A 108 19.88 -17.55 -6.91
C GLN A 108 19.54 -17.86 -8.37
N SER A 109 20.35 -17.42 -9.33
CA SER A 109 20.09 -17.65 -10.75
C SER A 109 20.43 -19.10 -11.17
N PRO A 110 19.66 -19.71 -12.10
CA PRO A 110 20.03 -21.01 -12.67
C PRO A 110 21.42 -21.02 -13.32
N ALA A 111 21.87 -19.86 -13.83
CA ALA A 111 23.19 -19.67 -14.43
C ALA A 111 24.34 -19.84 -13.44
N TYR A 112 24.16 -19.43 -12.17
CA TYR A 112 25.13 -19.66 -11.09
C TYR A 112 25.37 -21.15 -10.84
N PHE A 113 24.29 -21.92 -10.73
CA PHE A 113 24.37 -23.38 -10.56
C PHE A 113 24.89 -24.10 -11.81
N ALA A 114 24.77 -23.49 -12.99
CA ALA A 114 25.30 -24.00 -14.25
C ALA A 114 26.79 -23.63 -14.50
N GLY A 115 27.45 -22.95 -13.55
CA GLY A 115 28.86 -22.56 -13.67
C GLY A 115 29.12 -21.51 -14.76
N GLN A 116 28.09 -20.80 -15.20
CA GLN A 116 28.21 -19.75 -16.21
C GLN A 116 28.71 -18.45 -15.57
N SER A 117 29.42 -17.63 -16.37
CA SER A 117 29.72 -16.25 -16.00
C SER A 117 28.43 -15.55 -15.56
N GLY A 118 28.50 -14.74 -14.50
CA GLY A 118 27.32 -14.04 -13.98
C GLY A 118 26.65 -13.14 -15.04
N PRO A 119 25.37 -12.79 -14.85
CA PRO A 119 24.66 -11.96 -15.80
C PRO A 119 25.45 -10.68 -16.03
N GLU A 120 25.56 -10.27 -17.29
CA GLU A 120 26.15 -8.99 -17.65
C GLU A 120 25.33 -7.89 -16.98
N GLN A 121 25.86 -7.36 -15.87
CA GLN A 121 25.18 -6.31 -15.14
C GLN A 121 25.35 -5.02 -15.92
N VAL A 122 24.23 -4.35 -16.20
CA VAL A 122 24.28 -3.02 -16.80
C VAL A 122 25.06 -2.10 -15.88
N ASP A 123 26.02 -1.36 -16.44
CA ASP A 123 26.82 -0.40 -15.69
C ASP A 123 25.89 0.55 -14.89
N PRO A 124 26.00 0.57 -13.55
CA PRO A 124 25.17 1.45 -12.73
C PRO A 124 25.34 2.93 -13.06
N LEU A 125 26.50 3.34 -13.59
CA LEU A 125 26.71 4.70 -14.09
C LEU A 125 25.81 4.98 -15.30
N LEU A 126 25.73 4.04 -16.26
CA LEU A 126 24.86 4.16 -17.43
C LEU A 126 23.39 4.21 -17.03
N LEU A 127 22.96 3.33 -16.11
CA LEU A 127 21.60 3.34 -15.58
C LEU A 127 21.28 4.66 -14.87
N ASN A 128 22.19 5.18 -14.06
CA ASN A 128 21.98 6.46 -13.38
C ASN A 128 21.91 7.64 -14.37
N GLN A 129 22.72 7.63 -15.43
CA GLN A 129 22.61 8.66 -16.48
C GLN A 129 21.23 8.60 -17.14
N TRP A 130 20.79 7.40 -17.56
CA TRP A 130 19.45 7.21 -18.13
C TRP A 130 18.34 7.62 -17.17
N LEU A 131 18.45 7.25 -15.89
CA LEU A 131 17.48 7.60 -14.87
C LEU A 131 17.46 9.10 -14.53
N ASN A 132 18.48 9.87 -14.90
CA ASN A 132 18.54 11.31 -14.68
C ASN A 132 17.98 12.14 -15.86
N VAL A 133 17.73 11.53 -17.03
CA VAL A 133 17.16 12.22 -18.20
C VAL A 133 15.65 12.49 -17.97
N ASP A 134 15.25 13.76 -18.05
CA ASP A 134 13.87 14.28 -18.09
C ASP A 134 12.86 13.68 -17.10
N LYS A 135 13.06 13.97 -15.80
CA LYS A 135 12.14 13.54 -14.73
C LYS A 135 11.68 14.69 -13.83
N GLY A 136 11.28 15.80 -14.44
CA GLY A 136 10.94 17.04 -13.73
C GLY A 136 9.94 16.91 -12.58
N ASN A 137 9.09 15.87 -12.54
CA ASN A 137 7.91 15.84 -11.67
C ASN A 137 7.64 14.49 -10.97
N LEU A 138 8.63 13.61 -10.79
CA LEU A 138 8.39 12.36 -10.07
C LEU A 138 8.37 12.55 -8.56
N THR A 139 7.39 11.92 -7.92
CA THR A 139 7.40 11.72 -6.48
C THR A 139 8.57 10.82 -6.06
N PRO A 140 9.03 10.89 -4.79
CA PRO A 140 10.02 9.96 -4.26
C PRO A 140 9.69 8.49 -4.51
N LEU A 141 8.42 8.11 -4.38
CA LEU A 141 7.96 6.74 -4.65
C LEU A 141 8.10 6.39 -6.13
N GLU A 142 7.61 7.23 -7.05
CA GLU A 142 7.73 6.97 -8.49
C GLU A 142 9.20 6.86 -8.93
N LEU A 143 10.07 7.73 -8.40
CA LEU A 143 11.51 7.64 -8.67
C LEU A 143 12.11 6.33 -8.12
N THR A 144 11.67 5.89 -6.94
CA THR A 144 12.06 4.60 -6.36
C THR A 144 11.65 3.44 -7.24
N LEU A 145 10.38 3.40 -7.67
CA LEU A 145 9.85 2.32 -8.49
C LEU A 145 10.55 2.26 -9.84
N GLN A 146 10.86 3.42 -10.43
CA GLN A 146 11.58 3.48 -11.69
C GLN A 146 13.04 3.05 -11.54
N ALA A 147 13.73 3.49 -10.48
CA ALA A 147 15.08 3.00 -10.18
C ALA A 147 15.08 1.48 -10.00
N TRP A 148 14.15 0.96 -9.19
CA TRP A 148 14.03 -0.48 -8.97
C TRP A 148 13.77 -1.22 -10.29
N ALA A 149 12.81 -0.77 -11.10
CA ALA A 149 12.47 -1.45 -12.35
C ALA A 149 13.63 -1.43 -13.36
N ALA A 150 14.40 -0.35 -13.38
CA ALA A 150 15.61 -0.24 -14.19
C ALA A 150 16.67 -1.25 -13.78
N PHE A 151 16.98 -1.33 -12.48
CA PHE A 151 17.98 -2.26 -11.97
C PHE A 151 17.52 -3.73 -12.03
N ALA A 152 16.22 -3.99 -11.88
CA ALA A 152 15.65 -5.33 -12.01
C ALA A 152 15.51 -5.80 -13.47
N GLY A 153 15.60 -4.88 -14.44
CA GLY A 153 15.45 -5.20 -15.86
C GLY A 153 14.02 -5.60 -16.26
N ASP A 154 13.01 -5.29 -15.45
CA ASP A 154 11.60 -5.67 -15.67
C ASP A 154 10.73 -4.51 -16.20
N VAL A 155 11.34 -3.36 -16.49
CA VAL A 155 10.68 -2.21 -17.06
C VAL A 155 10.22 -2.49 -18.50
N ARG A 156 8.96 -2.15 -18.82
CA ARG A 156 8.37 -2.40 -20.16
C ARG A 156 8.14 -1.13 -20.99
N GLY A 157 8.49 0.02 -20.45
CA GLY A 157 8.32 1.30 -21.14
C GLY A 157 8.93 2.46 -20.35
N PRO A 158 9.03 3.65 -20.97
CA PRO A 158 9.73 4.79 -20.39
C PRO A 158 8.87 5.60 -19.41
N ARG A 159 7.56 5.35 -19.31
CA ARG A 159 6.64 6.18 -18.52
C ARG A 159 6.67 5.77 -17.04
N PRO A 160 6.36 6.69 -16.10
CA PRO A 160 6.24 6.35 -14.68
C PRO A 160 5.22 5.23 -14.40
N LEU A 161 4.14 5.17 -15.19
CA LEU A 161 3.15 4.10 -15.15
C LEU A 161 3.80 2.72 -15.37
N ASP A 162 4.76 2.61 -16.28
CA ASP A 162 5.39 1.33 -16.61
C ASP A 162 6.20 0.80 -15.42
N ALA A 163 6.81 1.69 -14.63
CA ALA A 163 7.49 1.34 -13.38
C ALA A 163 6.51 0.93 -12.26
N ILE A 164 5.37 1.61 -12.14
CA ILE A 164 4.30 1.22 -11.21
C ILE A 164 3.76 -0.16 -11.59
N GLN A 165 3.52 -0.40 -12.88
CA GLN A 165 3.05 -1.68 -13.40
C GLN A 165 4.05 -2.81 -13.13
N ALA A 166 5.35 -2.57 -13.34
CA ALA A 166 6.39 -3.54 -13.04
C ALA A 166 6.38 -3.93 -11.55
N HIS A 167 6.25 -2.95 -10.65
CA HIS A 167 6.14 -3.21 -9.23
C HIS A 167 4.87 -3.96 -8.84
N ILE A 168 3.70 -3.56 -9.37
CA ILE A 168 2.44 -4.27 -9.12
C ILE A 168 2.55 -5.72 -9.58
N ARG A 169 3.14 -6.00 -10.76
CA ARG A 169 3.35 -7.38 -11.23
C ARG A 169 4.22 -8.21 -10.29
N ARG A 170 5.24 -7.61 -9.66
CA ARG A 170 6.07 -8.28 -8.65
C ARG A 170 5.28 -8.60 -7.37
N LEU A 171 4.32 -7.76 -7.01
CA LEU A 171 3.43 -7.97 -5.87
C LEU A 171 2.18 -8.81 -6.21
N SER A 172 1.81 -8.97 -7.48
CA SER A 172 0.64 -9.73 -7.88
C SER A 172 0.85 -11.20 -7.53
N PRO A 173 -0.04 -11.82 -6.73
CA PRO A 173 0.12 -13.23 -6.40
C PRO A 173 0.02 -14.12 -7.63
N ALA A 174 0.78 -15.22 -7.63
CA ALA A 174 0.65 -16.25 -8.66
C ALA A 174 -0.81 -16.77 -8.72
N ASP A 175 -1.26 -17.05 -9.94
CA ASP A 175 -2.62 -17.54 -10.25
C ASP A 175 -3.75 -16.58 -9.82
N THR A 176 -3.47 -15.28 -9.70
CA THR A 176 -4.49 -14.24 -9.46
C THR A 176 -4.62 -13.37 -10.70
N PRO A 177 -5.79 -13.36 -11.37
CA PRO A 177 -6.03 -12.49 -12.53
C PRO A 177 -5.84 -11.01 -12.16
N ALA A 178 -5.28 -10.23 -13.08
CA ALA A 178 -5.07 -8.79 -12.87
C ALA A 178 -6.42 -8.07 -12.67
N GLU A 179 -7.46 -8.56 -13.34
CA GLU A 179 -8.84 -8.09 -13.28
C GLU A 179 -9.40 -8.16 -11.85
N ALA A 180 -8.99 -9.14 -11.04
CA ALA A 180 -9.40 -9.25 -9.64
C ALA A 180 -8.84 -8.07 -8.80
N LEU A 181 -7.58 -7.71 -9.04
CA LEU A 181 -6.91 -6.59 -8.36
C LEU A 181 -7.52 -5.25 -8.77
N GLU A 182 -7.79 -5.10 -10.07
CA GLU A 182 -8.42 -3.93 -10.68
C GLU A 182 -9.86 -3.74 -10.17
N LEU A 183 -10.66 -4.80 -10.15
CA LEU A 183 -12.04 -4.76 -9.66
C LEU A 183 -12.09 -4.44 -8.17
N LEU A 184 -11.23 -5.06 -7.36
CA LEU A 184 -11.15 -4.76 -5.92
C LEU A 184 -10.85 -3.26 -5.70
N ALA A 185 -9.82 -2.74 -6.38
CA ALA A 185 -9.44 -1.34 -6.27
C ALA A 185 -10.55 -0.38 -6.72
N LEU A 186 -11.24 -0.72 -7.81
CA LEU A 186 -12.40 0.03 -8.28
C LEU A 186 -13.52 0.06 -7.24
N GLN A 187 -13.89 -1.09 -6.66
CA GLN A 187 -14.99 -1.17 -5.70
C GLN A 187 -14.68 -0.43 -4.39
N ILE A 188 -13.44 -0.52 -3.90
CA ILE A 188 -12.94 0.28 -2.76
C ILE A 188 -13.06 1.79 -3.04
N ASN A 189 -12.69 2.19 -4.25
CA ASN A 189 -12.78 3.59 -4.68
C ASN A 189 -14.24 4.05 -4.77
N LEU A 190 -15.11 3.27 -5.43
CA LEU A 190 -16.54 3.55 -5.58
C LEU A 190 -17.25 3.61 -4.23
N ALA A 191 -16.87 2.75 -3.29
CA ALA A 191 -17.41 2.73 -1.94
C ALA A 191 -16.86 3.86 -1.05
N VAL A 192 -15.84 4.60 -1.50
CA VAL A 192 -15.15 5.65 -0.72
C VAL A 192 -14.62 5.09 0.62
N LYS A 193 -14.03 3.89 0.57
CA LYS A 193 -13.56 3.13 1.75
C LYS A 193 -12.11 2.67 1.58
N PRO A 194 -11.09 3.51 1.84
CA PRO A 194 -9.68 3.11 1.72
C PRO A 194 -9.29 1.97 2.68
N VAL A 195 -10.01 1.85 3.79
CA VAL A 195 -9.94 0.72 4.73
C VAL A 195 -11.28 -0.03 4.66
N PHE A 196 -11.23 -1.34 4.47
CA PHE A 196 -12.41 -2.16 4.17
C PHE A 196 -12.44 -3.47 4.96
N ASP A 197 -13.64 -4.05 5.08
CA ASP A 197 -13.84 -5.39 5.65
C ASP A 197 -13.56 -6.45 4.56
N PRO A 198 -12.67 -7.42 4.82
CA PRO A 198 -12.36 -8.51 3.91
C PRO A 198 -13.59 -9.32 3.48
N ARG A 199 -14.61 -9.48 4.34
CA ARG A 199 -15.84 -10.22 4.03
C ARG A 199 -16.62 -9.54 2.92
N GLN A 200 -16.84 -8.23 3.05
CA GLN A 200 -17.45 -7.41 2.01
C GLN A 200 -16.61 -7.39 0.72
N ALA A 201 -15.28 -7.30 0.85
CA ALA A 201 -14.40 -7.31 -0.32
C ALA A 201 -14.42 -8.63 -1.11
N ARG A 202 -14.61 -9.78 -0.45
CA ARG A 202 -14.77 -11.08 -1.14
C ARG A 202 -16.01 -11.12 -2.02
N GLU A 203 -17.10 -10.48 -1.61
CA GLU A 203 -18.33 -10.40 -2.41
C GLU A 203 -18.07 -9.66 -3.73
N TRP A 204 -17.25 -8.61 -3.70
CA TRP A 204 -16.87 -7.83 -4.89
C TRP A 204 -16.05 -8.62 -5.91
N ILE A 205 -15.19 -9.52 -5.45
CA ILE A 205 -14.30 -10.33 -6.31
C ILE A 205 -14.71 -11.82 -6.35
N LYS A 206 -15.96 -12.13 -6.02
CA LYS A 206 -16.46 -13.51 -5.86
C LYS A 206 -16.20 -14.39 -7.08
N SER A 207 -16.23 -13.83 -8.29
CA SER A 207 -15.94 -14.55 -9.53
C SER A 207 -14.50 -15.06 -9.66
N PHE A 208 -13.59 -14.53 -8.83
CA PHE A 208 -12.16 -14.87 -8.84
C PHE A 208 -11.74 -15.72 -7.63
N GLU A 209 -12.63 -15.95 -6.67
CA GLU A 209 -12.35 -16.81 -5.53
C GLU A 209 -12.33 -18.29 -5.98
N PRO A 210 -11.43 -19.12 -5.41
CA PRO A 210 -11.48 -20.55 -5.65
C PRO A 210 -12.84 -21.10 -5.19
N PRO A 211 -13.37 -22.17 -5.82
CA PRO A 211 -14.59 -22.82 -5.36
C PRO A 211 -14.45 -23.16 -3.87
N GLU A 212 -15.35 -22.63 -3.05
CA GLU A 212 -15.32 -22.78 -1.60
C GLU A 212 -15.21 -24.28 -1.25
N ALA A 213 -14.08 -24.70 -0.67
CA ALA A 213 -14.09 -25.86 0.20
C ALA A 213 -14.70 -25.35 1.50
N TYR A 214 -16.03 -25.51 1.64
CA TYR A 214 -16.85 -25.12 2.79
C TYR A 214 -16.01 -24.81 4.04
N GLU A 215 -15.84 -23.53 4.36
CA GLU A 215 -15.42 -23.15 5.70
C GLU A 215 -16.53 -23.67 6.61
N ALA A 216 -16.19 -24.65 7.47
CA ALA A 216 -17.08 -25.07 8.54
C ALA A 216 -17.36 -23.83 9.39
N GLY A 217 -18.52 -23.20 9.15
CA GLY A 217 -19.02 -22.16 10.01
C GLY A 217 -19.14 -22.71 11.42
N ASP A 218 -18.80 -21.86 12.38
CA ASP A 218 -19.16 -22.02 13.78
C ASP A 218 -20.70 -22.07 13.89
N GLU A 219 -21.29 -23.21 13.59
CA GLU A 219 -22.62 -23.56 14.08
C GLU A 219 -22.42 -24.25 15.44
N GLU A 220 -22.98 -23.63 16.49
CA GLU A 220 -23.28 -24.31 17.74
C GLU A 220 -24.18 -25.51 17.45
N SER A 221 -23.57 -26.67 17.19
CA SER A 221 -24.27 -27.93 17.06
C SER A 221 -24.11 -28.72 18.36
N GLU A 222 -25.22 -28.92 19.06
CA GLU A 222 -25.36 -29.87 20.16
C GLU A 222 -24.72 -31.24 19.85
N PRO A 223 -24.20 -31.97 20.86
CA PRO A 223 -23.45 -33.18 20.64
C PRO A 223 -24.38 -34.35 20.30
N ARG A 224 -24.59 -34.62 19.01
CA ARG A 224 -25.12 -35.92 18.58
C ARG A 224 -24.00 -36.94 18.47
N LYS A 225 -24.00 -37.87 19.43
CA LYS A 225 -23.12 -39.04 19.53
C LYS A 225 -23.16 -39.88 18.26
N GLY A 226 -21.97 -40.23 17.77
CA GLY A 226 -21.71 -41.52 17.13
C GLY A 226 -21.70 -41.52 15.61
N ARG A 227 -20.54 -41.19 15.01
CA ARG A 227 -20.03 -41.88 13.81
C ARG A 227 -18.55 -41.55 13.63
N LYS A 228 -17.69 -42.58 13.66
CA LYS A 228 -16.27 -42.49 13.32
C LYS A 228 -16.15 -42.15 11.83
N ALA A 229 -15.77 -40.91 11.51
CA ALA A 229 -15.35 -40.54 10.16
C ALA A 229 -13.85 -40.85 10.01
N SER A 230 -13.52 -41.57 8.94
CA SER A 230 -12.18 -41.94 8.51
C SER A 230 -11.34 -40.71 8.20
N LYS A 231 -10.04 -40.75 8.56
CA LYS A 231 -8.98 -39.86 8.06
C LYS A 231 -8.93 -39.94 6.52
N ALA A 232 -9.74 -39.13 5.84
CA ALA A 232 -9.46 -38.69 4.50
C ALA A 232 -8.64 -37.40 4.62
N GLU A 233 -7.55 -37.31 3.86
CA GLU A 233 -6.62 -36.20 3.82
C GLU A 233 -7.36 -34.85 3.78
N MET A 234 -7.18 -34.04 4.84
CA MET A 234 -7.51 -32.61 4.79
C MET A 234 -6.55 -31.95 3.81
N ALA A 235 -6.92 -31.92 2.53
CA ALA A 235 -6.31 -31.00 1.59
C ALA A 235 -6.47 -29.58 2.16
N ALA A 236 -5.35 -28.91 2.43
CA ALA A 236 -5.37 -27.54 2.93
C ALA A 236 -6.20 -26.66 1.99
N ALA A 237 -7.21 -25.97 2.52
CA ALA A 237 -8.03 -25.05 1.74
C ALA A 237 -7.12 -24.05 1.02
N LYS A 238 -7.30 -23.89 -0.29
CA LYS A 238 -6.49 -22.94 -1.07
C LYS A 238 -6.75 -21.53 -0.52
N PRO A 239 -5.70 -20.74 -0.24
CA PRO A 239 -5.89 -19.39 0.26
C PRO A 239 -6.65 -18.56 -0.79
N GLY A 240 -7.69 -17.86 -0.34
CA GLY A 240 -8.49 -16.95 -1.16
C GLY A 240 -7.68 -15.77 -1.68
N VAL A 241 -8.23 -15.04 -2.65
CA VAL A 241 -7.52 -13.97 -3.38
C VAL A 241 -6.99 -12.90 -2.43
N LEU A 242 -7.81 -12.43 -1.49
CA LEU A 242 -7.40 -11.40 -0.52
C LEU A 242 -6.25 -11.86 0.38
N ALA A 243 -6.25 -13.14 0.80
CA ALA A 243 -5.19 -13.70 1.63
C ALA A 243 -3.86 -13.78 0.85
N LYS A 244 -3.91 -14.17 -0.43
CA LYS A 244 -2.74 -14.14 -1.31
C LYS A 244 -2.21 -12.72 -1.50
N MET A 245 -3.08 -11.73 -1.71
CA MET A 245 -2.70 -10.33 -1.85
C MET A 245 -2.08 -9.75 -0.56
N ALA A 246 -2.52 -10.20 0.61
CA ALA A 246 -1.88 -9.83 1.88
C ALA A 246 -0.50 -10.47 2.01
N ALA A 247 -0.38 -11.76 1.68
CA ALA A 247 0.88 -12.49 1.75
C ALA A 247 1.94 -11.92 0.78
N SER A 248 1.52 -11.38 -0.37
CA SER A 248 2.43 -10.74 -1.32
C SER A 248 2.79 -9.29 -0.97
N GLY A 249 2.19 -8.71 0.06
CA GLY A 249 2.41 -7.32 0.46
C GLY A 249 1.63 -6.28 -0.36
N MET A 250 0.68 -6.70 -1.21
CA MET A 250 -0.20 -5.78 -1.92
C MET A 250 -1.28 -5.17 -1.01
N LEU A 251 -1.76 -5.97 -0.05
CA LEU A 251 -2.66 -5.53 1.02
C LEU A 251 -1.96 -5.59 2.37
N THR A 252 -2.33 -4.67 3.26
CA THR A 252 -1.95 -4.69 4.67
C THR A 252 -3.17 -5.00 5.52
N GLN A 253 -3.03 -5.95 6.46
CA GLN A 253 -4.06 -6.27 7.44
C GLN A 253 -3.87 -5.43 8.72
N HIS A 254 -4.98 -4.92 9.23
CA HIS A 254 -5.07 -4.09 10.43
C HIS A 254 -5.83 -4.80 11.56
N ARG A 255 -5.90 -4.13 12.72
CA ARG A 255 -6.76 -4.57 13.83
C ARG A 255 -8.22 -4.62 13.40
N ASN A 256 -9.05 -5.34 14.16
CA ASN A 256 -10.48 -5.51 13.91
C ASN A 256 -10.81 -6.12 12.53
N ASN A 257 -9.91 -6.96 12.01
CA ASN A 257 -10.06 -7.61 10.71
C ASN A 257 -10.29 -6.63 9.55
N GLN A 258 -9.62 -5.49 9.56
CA GLN A 258 -9.68 -4.54 8.44
C GLN A 258 -8.49 -4.74 7.50
N MET A 259 -8.65 -4.35 6.23
CA MET A 259 -7.60 -4.36 5.22
C MET A 259 -7.55 -3.05 4.45
N ARG A 260 -6.39 -2.75 3.88
CA ARG A 260 -6.20 -1.68 2.89
C ARG A 260 -5.11 -2.06 1.90
N PHE A 261 -5.05 -1.38 0.76
CA PHE A 261 -3.85 -1.41 -0.08
C PHE A 261 -2.66 -0.85 0.69
N THR A 262 -1.49 -1.47 0.51
CA THR A 262 -0.25 -1.06 1.19
C THR A 262 0.12 0.40 0.88
N HIS A 263 -0.26 0.91 -0.30
CA HIS A 263 -0.09 2.31 -0.66
C HIS A 263 -1.29 2.80 -1.49
N PRO A 264 -1.86 4.00 -1.23
CA PRO A 264 -3.03 4.51 -1.96
C PRO A 264 -2.77 4.66 -3.46
N LEU A 265 -1.53 4.98 -3.86
CA LEU A 265 -1.12 5.03 -5.26
C LEU A 265 -1.42 3.73 -6.02
N PHE A 266 -1.19 2.55 -5.41
CA PHE A 266 -1.46 1.28 -6.08
C PHE A 266 -2.95 1.04 -6.24
N ALA A 267 -3.75 1.39 -5.23
CA ALA A 267 -5.20 1.36 -5.32
C ALA A 267 -5.71 2.28 -6.45
N GLY A 268 -5.24 3.53 -6.48
CA GLY A 268 -5.62 4.49 -7.51
C GLY A 268 -5.18 4.08 -8.91
N TYR A 269 -3.98 3.52 -9.06
CA TYR A 269 -3.49 2.98 -10.33
C TYR A 269 -4.39 1.86 -10.84
N LEU A 270 -4.69 0.87 -9.99
CA LEU A 270 -5.53 -0.27 -10.35
C LEU A 270 -6.97 0.16 -10.66
N ALA A 271 -7.53 1.08 -9.86
CA ALA A 271 -8.85 1.66 -10.10
C ALA A 271 -8.89 2.44 -11.41
N GLY A 272 -7.89 3.28 -11.68
CA GLY A 272 -7.78 4.04 -12.94
C GLY A 272 -7.69 3.13 -14.16
N LYS A 273 -6.98 2.00 -14.03
CA LYS A 273 -6.92 0.96 -15.09
C LYS A 273 -8.27 0.29 -15.30
N ALA A 274 -8.98 -0.05 -14.22
CA ALA A 274 -10.32 -0.60 -14.31
C ALA A 274 -11.28 0.37 -15.02
N LEU A 275 -11.25 1.66 -14.65
CA LEU A 275 -12.10 2.72 -15.22
C LEU A 275 -11.93 2.94 -16.72
N VAL A 276 -10.91 2.37 -17.37
CA VAL A 276 -10.85 2.34 -18.84
C VAL A 276 -12.01 1.53 -19.43
N ASN A 277 -12.41 0.46 -18.73
CA ASN A 277 -13.47 -0.48 -19.14
C ASN A 277 -14.81 -0.23 -18.43
N TYR A 278 -14.84 0.63 -17.40
CA TYR A 278 -16.03 0.97 -16.61
C TYR A 278 -16.38 2.46 -16.74
N ARG A 279 -17.57 2.83 -16.28
CA ARG A 279 -18.08 4.21 -16.31
C ARG A 279 -17.44 5.06 -15.21
N ALA A 280 -16.84 6.19 -15.58
CA ALA A 280 -16.12 7.10 -14.68
C ALA A 280 -17.05 8.10 -13.95
N GLU A 281 -18.30 8.25 -14.41
CA GLU A 281 -19.28 9.19 -13.87
C GLU A 281 -19.47 9.00 -12.36
N ALA A 282 -19.56 7.76 -11.90
CA ALA A 282 -19.72 7.45 -10.48
C ALA A 282 -18.55 7.91 -9.61
N VAL A 283 -17.34 8.05 -10.16
CA VAL A 283 -16.16 8.58 -9.46
C VAL A 283 -16.14 10.10 -9.49
N LEU A 284 -16.62 10.72 -10.57
CA LEU A 284 -16.72 12.18 -10.69
C LEU A 284 -17.68 12.77 -9.66
N ASP A 285 -18.77 12.07 -9.36
CA ASP A 285 -19.80 12.48 -8.40
C ASP A 285 -19.41 12.28 -6.93
N GLN A 286 -18.26 11.65 -6.66
CA GLN A 286 -17.75 11.48 -5.30
C GLN A 286 -17.32 12.82 -4.70
N PRO A 287 -17.33 12.96 -3.37
CA PRO A 287 -16.65 14.08 -2.74
C PRO A 287 -15.15 14.04 -3.03
N GLU A 288 -14.46 15.15 -2.78
CA GLU A 288 -13.03 15.25 -2.95
C GLU A 288 -12.27 14.42 -1.90
N TRP A 289 -11.42 13.51 -2.36
CA TRP A 289 -10.51 12.70 -1.53
C TRP A 289 -9.40 12.08 -2.38
N SER A 290 -8.30 11.67 -1.75
CA SER A 290 -7.11 11.11 -2.42
C SER A 290 -7.42 9.95 -3.37
N GLY A 291 -8.35 9.06 -3.01
CA GLY A 291 -8.77 7.95 -3.86
C GLY A 291 -9.35 8.42 -5.20
N LYS A 292 -10.26 9.40 -5.19
CA LYS A 292 -10.84 10.01 -6.40
C LYS A 292 -9.74 10.59 -7.28
N TYR A 293 -8.85 11.40 -6.71
CA TYR A 293 -7.77 12.06 -7.45
C TYR A 293 -6.83 11.05 -8.11
N LEU A 294 -6.40 10.02 -7.38
CA LEU A 294 -5.48 9.02 -7.91
C LEU A 294 -6.14 8.17 -9.00
N ALA A 295 -7.40 7.75 -8.82
CA ALA A 295 -8.12 6.99 -9.83
C ALA A 295 -8.29 7.78 -11.13
N LEU A 296 -8.70 9.05 -11.05
CA LEU A 296 -8.85 9.91 -12.23
C LEU A 296 -7.50 10.23 -12.89
N ARG A 297 -6.44 10.48 -12.09
CA ARG A 297 -5.08 10.68 -12.59
C ARG A 297 -4.61 9.50 -13.43
N TYR A 298 -4.78 8.28 -12.93
CA TYR A 298 -4.32 7.09 -13.66
C TYR A 298 -5.26 6.69 -14.79
N LEU A 299 -6.56 6.94 -14.70
CA LEU A 299 -7.48 6.85 -15.84
C LEU A 299 -7.00 7.72 -17.00
N ALA A 300 -6.66 8.98 -16.72
CA ALA A 300 -6.14 9.90 -17.74
C ALA A 300 -4.80 9.43 -18.32
N ALA A 301 -3.93 8.82 -17.51
CA ALA A 301 -2.64 8.30 -17.98
C ALA A 301 -2.73 6.99 -18.79
N HIS A 302 -3.85 6.26 -18.69
CA HIS A 302 -4.11 5.02 -19.42
C HIS A 302 -4.80 5.25 -20.78
N ARG A 303 -5.38 6.43 -21.01
CA ARG A 303 -5.94 6.85 -22.30
C ARG A 303 -4.86 7.48 -23.17
#